data_AF-A0A9D9L3G7-F1
#
_entry.id   AF-A0A9D9L3G7-F1
#
_cell.length_a   1.000
_cell.length_b   1.000
_cell.length_c   1.000
_cell.angle_alpha   90.00
_cell.angle_beta   90.00
_cell.angle_gamma   90.00
#
_symmetry.space_group_name_H-M   'P 1'
#
loop_
_entity.id
_entity.type
_entity.pdbx_description
1 polymer ?
#
loop_
_entity_poly.entity_id
_entity_poly.type
_entity_poly.pdbx_seq_one_letter_code
_entity_poly.pdbx_strand_id
1 'polypeptide(L)'
;MDRLHNFVGLVKNEYIKIYKKTSTRVLLVIFVAVVICYPGIMKLINHISMEEMSSYSNDISWKENIIQEDLYTLKNGEDKSGLAQYKIEALEAADINEQWQFDAVMNIKTLNKADDKQEIQKLTMLMKTNDWRGYCKYRVDEPKTESDTWEMQYRLDHDIPFSGEEYAKENKIIENVVNAMAGYTDYYQSTLSSTDQVIIGKYMLDNGIYENTSAKNSRLTSIDPYEKLTFWDVFIRTPFLVTGIGYIMLALAGSCVANEFSQGTIKFLLINPVKRGKIFAAKYFTVITMGLLLMLITLIISIPVTGIFFGFDGFTAPYLEVVKEDVVVKSSMIHMVKTYLIASVGMVIMSTMAFMISCLAKSSVLAIIVGFIMSSVGATISMIMSSFHIDWGRYLIFANTDVLGIHNGTTSFPNQTMGVALVVIAVHMAVFLLTGWDAFTRRSV
;
A
#
# COMPACT_ATOMS: atom_id res chain seq x y z
N MET A 1 -21.86 -41.72 -11.78
CA MET A 1 -21.11 -40.62 -12.42
C MET A 1 -21.98 -39.72 -13.31
N ASP A 2 -23.27 -40.03 -13.58
CA ASP A 2 -24.14 -39.25 -14.49
C ASP A 2 -24.67 -37.90 -13.98
N ARG A 3 -24.58 -37.59 -12.69
CA ARG A 3 -25.07 -36.29 -12.15
C ARG A 3 -24.08 -35.13 -12.36
N LEU A 4 -22.78 -35.40 -12.44
CA LEU A 4 -21.74 -34.37 -12.62
C LEU A 4 -21.67 -33.86 -14.06
N HIS A 5 -21.94 -34.75 -15.04
CA HIS A 5 -21.94 -34.43 -16.47
C HIS A 5 -22.97 -33.33 -16.83
N ASN A 6 -24.04 -33.20 -16.03
CA ASN A 6 -25.09 -32.19 -16.26
C ASN A 6 -24.73 -30.81 -15.70
N PHE A 7 -24.08 -30.69 -14.53
CA PHE A 7 -23.77 -29.37 -13.95
C PHE A 7 -22.61 -28.68 -14.67
N VAL A 8 -21.53 -29.41 -14.93
CA VAL A 8 -20.37 -28.88 -15.67
C VAL A 8 -20.77 -28.48 -17.10
N GLY A 9 -21.66 -29.25 -17.74
CA GLY A 9 -22.24 -28.89 -19.04
C GLY A 9 -23.04 -27.58 -18.99
N LEU A 10 -23.83 -27.34 -17.94
CA LEU A 10 -24.54 -26.08 -17.73
C LEU A 10 -23.57 -24.90 -17.56
N VAL A 11 -22.56 -25.06 -16.70
CA VAL A 11 -21.52 -24.03 -16.48
C VAL A 11 -20.79 -23.70 -17.79
N LYS A 12 -20.39 -24.73 -18.56
CA LYS A 12 -19.77 -24.55 -19.88
C LYS A 12 -20.67 -23.77 -20.84
N ASN A 13 -21.96 -24.09 -20.86
CA ASN A 13 -22.92 -23.38 -21.70
C ASN A 13 -23.06 -21.90 -21.29
N GLU A 14 -23.09 -21.60 -19.99
CA GLU A 14 -23.13 -20.22 -19.50
C GLU A 14 -21.85 -19.45 -19.85
N TYR A 15 -20.67 -20.07 -19.74
CA TYR A 15 -19.42 -19.49 -20.24
C TYR A 15 -19.48 -19.15 -21.73
N ILE A 16 -19.93 -20.09 -22.57
CA ILE A 16 -20.06 -19.87 -24.02
C ILE A 16 -21.01 -18.68 -24.30
N LYS A 17 -22.13 -18.58 -23.59
CA LYS A 17 -23.07 -17.46 -23.73
C LYS A 17 -22.40 -16.12 -23.38
N ILE A 18 -21.70 -16.05 -22.26
CA ILE A 18 -21.00 -14.83 -21.81
C ILE A 18 -19.94 -14.41 -22.83
N TYR A 19 -19.08 -15.34 -23.26
CA TYR A 19 -18.02 -15.04 -24.23
C TYR A 19 -18.51 -14.76 -25.65
N LYS A 20 -19.71 -15.22 -26.04
CA LYS A 20 -20.29 -14.89 -27.36
C LYS A 20 -20.78 -13.44 -27.47
N LYS A 21 -21.06 -12.77 -26.34
CA LYS A 21 -21.48 -11.37 -26.35
C LYS A 21 -20.32 -10.47 -26.78
N THR A 22 -20.53 -9.67 -27.83
CA THR A 22 -19.54 -8.71 -28.34
C THR A 22 -19.14 -7.71 -27.27
N SER A 23 -20.10 -7.18 -26.51
CA SER A 23 -19.85 -6.25 -25.40
C SER A 23 -18.92 -6.83 -24.33
N THR A 24 -19.06 -8.11 -23.99
CA THR A 24 -18.18 -8.79 -23.03
C THR A 24 -16.76 -8.90 -23.57
N ARG A 25 -16.58 -9.27 -24.84
CA ARG A 25 -15.23 -9.35 -25.45
C ARG A 25 -14.54 -7.99 -25.45
N VAL A 26 -15.25 -6.94 -25.86
CA VAL A 26 -14.74 -5.57 -25.86
C VAL A 26 -14.32 -5.16 -24.44
N LEU A 27 -15.18 -5.40 -23.44
CA LEU A 27 -14.89 -5.08 -22.04
C LEU A 27 -13.64 -5.81 -21.52
N LEU A 28 -13.49 -7.10 -21.84
CA LEU A 28 -12.32 -7.88 -21.43
C LEU A 28 -11.02 -7.38 -22.08
N VAL A 29 -11.06 -7.03 -23.37
CA VAL A 29 -9.89 -6.48 -24.09
C VAL A 29 -9.49 -5.13 -23.48
N ILE A 30 -10.45 -4.25 -23.22
CA ILE A 30 -10.20 -2.96 -22.56
C ILE A 30 -9.57 -3.19 -21.18
N PHE A 31 -10.09 -4.13 -20.40
CA PHE A 31 -9.54 -4.41 -19.08
C PHE A 31 -8.10 -4.94 -19.13
N VAL A 32 -7.81 -5.88 -20.04
CA VAL A 32 -6.42 -6.35 -20.23
C VAL A 32 -5.50 -5.20 -20.66
N ALA A 33 -5.96 -4.29 -21.52
CA ALA A 33 -5.21 -3.10 -21.88
C ALA A 33 -4.95 -2.20 -20.66
N VAL A 34 -5.93 -2.01 -19.75
CA VAL A 34 -5.73 -1.26 -18.49
C VAL A 34 -4.67 -1.92 -17.61
N VAL A 35 -4.69 -3.26 -17.47
CA VAL A 35 -3.69 -4.00 -16.69
C VAL A 35 -2.28 -3.80 -17.27
N ILE A 36 -2.14 -3.82 -18.60
CA ILE A 36 -0.85 -3.62 -19.29
C ILE A 36 -0.39 -2.16 -19.20
N CYS A 37 -1.30 -1.19 -19.32
CA CYS A 37 -0.96 0.23 -19.25
C CYS A 37 -0.61 0.69 -17.83
N TYR A 38 -1.12 0.02 -16.78
CA TYR A 38 -0.96 0.48 -15.39
C TYR A 38 0.50 0.70 -14.97
N PRO A 39 1.46 -0.24 -15.16
CA PRO A 39 2.85 0.02 -14.85
C PRO A 39 3.48 1.15 -15.69
N GLY A 40 3.07 1.29 -16.96
CA GLY A 40 3.51 2.39 -17.82
C GLY A 40 3.04 3.75 -17.32
N ILE A 41 1.79 3.86 -16.86
CA ILE A 41 1.25 5.06 -16.22
C ILE A 41 2.03 5.38 -14.95
N MET A 42 2.34 4.37 -14.12
CA MET A 42 3.14 4.58 -12.91
C MET A 42 4.55 5.09 -13.21
N LYS A 43 5.17 4.60 -14.29
CA LYS A 43 6.47 5.08 -14.73
C LYS A 43 6.41 6.53 -15.20
N LEU A 44 5.34 6.89 -15.92
CA LEU A 44 5.10 8.26 -16.34
C LEU A 44 4.89 9.18 -15.13
N ILE A 45 4.08 8.76 -14.16
CA ILE A 45 3.84 9.52 -12.92
C ILE A 45 5.17 9.74 -12.18
N ASN A 46 5.96 8.69 -11.95
CA ASN A 46 7.25 8.83 -11.26
C ASN A 46 8.20 9.75 -12.02
N HIS A 47 8.25 9.66 -13.36
CA HIS A 47 9.06 10.56 -14.17
C HIS A 47 8.63 12.04 -14.02
N ILE A 48 7.34 12.33 -14.14
CA ILE A 48 6.79 13.69 -13.98
C ILE A 48 7.06 14.19 -12.56
N SER A 49 6.80 13.37 -11.53
CA SER A 49 7.03 13.74 -10.14
C SER A 49 8.51 14.04 -9.86
N MET A 50 9.43 13.23 -10.40
CA MET A 50 10.87 13.48 -10.27
C MET A 50 11.31 14.74 -11.02
N GLU A 51 10.74 15.02 -12.20
CA GLU A 51 11.06 16.21 -12.99
C GLU A 51 10.56 17.49 -12.29
N GLU A 52 9.29 17.51 -11.87
CA GLU A 52 8.73 18.62 -11.09
C GLU A 52 9.53 18.85 -9.80
N MET A 53 9.93 17.80 -9.10
CA MET A 53 10.65 17.95 -7.84
C MET A 53 12.14 18.29 -8.02
N SER A 54 12.80 17.86 -9.11
CA SER A 54 14.17 18.30 -9.44
C SER A 54 14.27 19.81 -9.65
N SER A 55 13.16 20.47 -10.00
CA SER A 55 13.08 21.93 -10.05
C SER A 55 12.97 22.61 -8.68
N TYR A 56 12.62 21.85 -7.63
CA TYR A 56 12.59 22.27 -6.23
C TYR A 56 13.80 21.78 -5.42
N SER A 57 14.40 20.64 -5.79
CA SER A 57 15.54 20.03 -5.10
C SER A 57 16.85 20.33 -5.80
N ASN A 58 17.25 21.58 -5.69
CA ASN A 58 18.55 21.86 -5.12
C ASN A 58 18.20 22.63 -3.83
N ASP A 59 18.84 22.38 -2.69
CA ASP A 59 20.19 22.86 -2.61
C ASP A 59 20.91 22.39 -1.33
N ILE A 60 22.17 21.97 -1.47
CA ILE A 60 23.18 22.16 -0.41
C ILE A 60 23.13 23.61 0.09
N SER A 61 22.65 24.57 -0.73
CA SER A 61 22.41 25.93 -0.27
C SER A 61 21.55 26.07 0.96
N TRP A 62 20.61 25.20 1.35
CA TRP A 62 19.94 25.47 2.64
C TRP A 62 20.91 25.27 3.83
N LYS A 63 21.76 24.22 3.81
CA LYS A 63 22.80 24.00 4.81
C LYS A 63 23.86 25.11 4.74
N GLU A 64 24.32 25.41 3.53
CA GLU A 64 25.29 26.48 3.27
C GLU A 64 24.72 27.84 3.70
N ASN A 65 23.47 28.17 3.38
CA ASN A 65 22.83 29.43 3.74
C ASN A 65 22.71 29.59 5.25
N ILE A 66 22.33 28.53 5.98
CA ILE A 66 22.31 28.56 7.45
C ILE A 66 23.70 28.86 8.00
N ILE A 67 24.73 28.19 7.47
CA ILE A 67 26.11 28.37 7.92
C ILE A 67 26.64 29.76 7.54
N GLN A 68 26.34 30.26 6.35
CA GLN A 68 26.72 31.60 5.90
C GLN A 68 26.01 32.70 6.72
N GLU A 69 24.73 32.51 7.06
CA GLU A 69 24.00 33.42 7.96
C GLU A 69 24.60 33.42 9.37
N ASP A 70 24.92 32.24 9.91
CA ASP A 70 25.58 32.10 11.22
C ASP A 70 26.98 32.73 11.20
N LEU A 71 27.76 32.51 10.13
CA LEU A 71 29.07 33.16 9.96
C LEU A 71 28.95 34.69 9.87
N TYR A 72 27.95 35.20 9.14
CA TYR A 72 27.71 36.63 9.02
C TYR A 72 27.34 37.27 10.37
N THR A 73 26.42 36.63 11.10
CA THR A 73 25.97 37.12 12.42
C THR A 73 27.09 37.07 13.46
N LEU A 74 27.92 36.02 13.46
CA LEU A 74 29.06 35.89 14.37
C LEU A 74 30.20 36.86 14.02
N LYS A 75 30.49 37.09 12.74
CA LYS A 75 31.55 38.01 12.29
C LYS A 75 31.21 39.48 12.52
N ASN A 76 29.92 39.84 12.49
CA ASN A 76 29.46 41.23 12.57
C ASN A 76 28.67 41.57 13.86
N GLY A 77 28.40 40.61 14.74
CA GLY A 77 27.65 40.80 15.98
C GLY A 77 28.53 41.11 17.19
N GLU A 78 27.92 41.62 18.28
CA GLU A 78 28.60 41.75 19.56
C GLU A 78 28.80 40.37 20.22
N ASP A 79 30.05 39.94 20.41
CA ASP A 79 30.36 38.70 21.12
C ASP A 79 30.22 38.87 22.64
N LYS A 80 29.00 38.69 23.13
CA LYS A 80 28.68 38.73 24.57
C LYS A 80 29.14 37.46 25.31
N SER A 81 29.48 36.39 24.59
CA SER A 81 29.77 35.05 25.14
C SER A 81 31.27 34.74 25.23
N GLY A 82 32.11 35.42 24.45
CA GLY A 82 33.52 35.09 24.26
C GLY A 82 33.76 33.83 23.41
N LEU A 83 32.71 33.29 22.77
CA LEU A 83 32.73 32.03 22.02
C LEU A 83 32.72 32.23 20.50
N ALA A 84 32.50 33.46 20.01
CA ALA A 84 32.21 33.69 18.58
C ALA A 84 33.33 33.18 17.68
N GLN A 85 34.59 33.42 18.05
CA GLN A 85 35.74 32.96 17.27
C GLN A 85 35.84 31.43 17.19
N TYR A 86 35.53 30.71 18.28
CA TYR A 86 35.56 29.25 18.30
C TYR A 86 34.40 28.65 17.49
N LYS A 87 33.22 29.28 17.52
CA LYS A 87 32.08 28.87 16.69
C LYS A 87 32.36 29.08 15.20
N ILE A 88 32.97 30.21 14.83
CA ILE A 88 33.41 30.47 13.45
C ILE A 88 34.41 29.40 12.98
N GLU A 89 35.41 29.09 13.81
CA GLU A 89 36.40 28.05 13.49
C GLU A 89 35.74 26.67 13.29
N ALA A 90 34.75 26.33 14.10
CA ALA A 90 33.99 25.10 13.96
C ALA A 90 33.19 25.04 12.66
N LEU A 91 32.50 26.14 12.32
CA LEU A 91 31.72 26.27 11.09
C LEU A 91 32.61 26.15 9.85
N GLU A 92 33.79 26.78 9.86
CA GLU A 92 34.75 26.74 8.74
C GLU A 92 35.47 25.38 8.61
N ALA A 93 35.51 24.58 9.69
CA ALA A 93 36.15 23.26 9.68
C ALA A 93 35.24 22.12 9.22
N ALA A 94 33.92 22.33 9.17
CA ALA A 94 32.94 21.28 8.89
C ALA A 94 32.74 21.05 7.38
N ASP A 95 32.75 19.80 6.95
CA ASP A 95 32.18 19.37 5.67
C ASP A 95 30.68 19.12 5.85
N ILE A 96 29.87 20.05 5.35
CA ILE A 96 28.41 20.07 5.55
C ILE A 96 27.69 18.96 4.79
N ASN A 97 28.39 18.29 3.87
CA ASN A 97 27.89 17.11 3.18
C ASN A 97 27.92 15.87 4.10
N GLU A 98 28.78 15.86 5.11
CA GLU A 98 28.84 14.83 6.14
C GLU A 98 27.78 15.07 7.22
N GLN A 99 26.82 14.16 7.34
CA GLN A 99 25.68 14.26 8.28
C GLN A 99 26.13 14.58 9.71
N TRP A 100 27.11 13.83 10.23
CA TRP A 100 27.58 13.98 11.60
C TRP A 100 28.31 15.31 11.86
N GLN A 101 29.01 15.85 10.86
CA GLN A 101 29.68 17.14 10.98
C GLN A 101 28.67 18.28 10.99
N PHE A 102 27.63 18.18 10.15
CA PHE A 102 26.50 19.10 10.20
C PHE A 102 25.78 19.05 11.56
N ASP A 103 25.52 17.87 12.10
CA ASP A 103 24.92 17.72 13.42
C ASP A 103 25.82 18.24 14.56
N ALA A 104 27.13 18.09 14.42
CA ALA A 104 28.11 18.67 15.35
C ALA A 104 28.04 20.21 15.34
N VAL A 105 27.99 20.82 14.15
CA VAL A 105 27.81 22.28 14.00
C VAL A 105 26.49 22.75 14.61
N MET A 106 25.39 22.04 14.34
CA MET A 106 24.08 22.36 14.92
C MET A 106 24.09 22.23 16.44
N ASN A 107 24.88 21.32 17.01
CA ASN A 107 25.08 21.23 18.46
C ASN A 107 25.87 22.43 18.99
N ILE A 108 26.97 22.80 18.33
CA ILE A 108 27.79 23.96 18.71
C ILE A 108 26.97 25.26 18.74
N LYS A 109 25.95 25.37 17.87
CA LYS A 109 25.03 26.52 17.85
C LYS A 109 24.25 26.70 19.16
N THR A 110 23.87 25.61 19.83
CA THR A 110 23.08 25.68 21.07
C THR A 110 23.91 26.01 22.31
N LEU A 111 25.24 25.80 22.25
CA LEU A 111 26.20 26.11 23.32
C LEU A 111 26.42 27.61 23.44
N ASN A 112 26.19 28.20 24.61
CA ASN A 112 26.21 29.66 24.80
C ASN A 112 26.81 30.12 26.14
N LYS A 113 27.27 29.19 26.99
CA LYS A 113 27.92 29.51 28.27
C LYS A 113 29.42 29.58 28.08
N ALA A 114 30.09 30.48 28.78
CA ALA A 114 31.55 30.66 28.68
C ALA A 114 32.35 29.35 28.94
N ASP A 115 31.80 28.44 29.74
CA ASP A 115 32.41 27.12 30.05
C ASP A 115 32.31 26.12 28.88
N ASP A 116 31.42 26.34 27.90
CA ASP A 116 31.22 25.47 26.73
C ASP A 116 32.40 25.54 25.74
N LYS A 117 33.35 26.45 25.96
CA LYS A 117 34.53 26.63 25.10
C LYS A 117 35.28 25.33 24.85
N GLN A 118 35.52 24.53 25.89
CA GLN A 118 36.28 23.27 25.76
C GLN A 118 35.55 22.27 24.87
N GLU A 119 34.23 22.25 24.94
CA GLU A 119 33.38 21.37 24.15
C GLU A 119 33.37 21.76 22.66
N ILE A 120 33.26 23.06 22.36
CA ILE A 120 33.36 23.58 20.99
C ILE A 120 34.72 23.21 20.38
N GLN A 121 35.81 23.39 21.13
CA GLN A 121 37.15 23.02 20.67
C GLN A 121 37.30 21.52 20.44
N LYS A 122 36.74 20.68 21.32
CA LYS A 122 36.74 19.22 21.16
C LYS A 122 36.01 18.80 19.87
N LEU A 123 34.79 19.29 19.65
CA LEU A 123 34.01 19.00 18.45
C LEU A 123 34.69 19.51 17.17
N THR A 124 35.28 20.71 17.22
CA THR A 124 36.07 21.28 16.11
C THR A 124 37.25 20.39 15.76
N MET A 125 37.97 19.86 16.76
CA MET A 125 39.10 18.97 16.54
C MET A 125 38.65 17.67 15.86
N LEU A 126 37.55 17.07 16.32
CA LEU A 126 36.99 15.85 15.72
C LEU A 126 36.64 16.05 14.24
N MET A 127 36.03 17.17 13.88
CA MET A 127 35.72 17.51 12.48
C MET A 127 37.00 17.67 11.65
N LYS A 128 38.00 18.41 12.15
CA LYS A 128 39.29 18.60 11.45
C LYS A 128 40.04 17.28 11.21
N THR A 129 39.94 16.32 12.12
CA THR A 129 40.58 15.00 11.97
C THR A 129 39.68 13.99 11.26
N ASN A 130 38.46 14.38 10.86
CA ASN A 130 37.42 13.49 10.34
C ASN A 130 37.17 12.26 11.24
N ASP A 131 37.22 12.43 12.56
CA ASP A 131 37.08 11.35 13.54
C ASP A 131 35.62 11.15 13.94
N TRP A 132 34.86 10.53 13.04
CA TRP A 132 33.46 10.19 13.28
C TRP A 132 33.28 9.24 14.47
N ARG A 133 34.27 8.36 14.76
CA ARG A 133 34.21 7.45 15.92
C ARG A 133 34.31 8.21 17.23
N GLY A 134 35.20 9.21 17.29
CA GLY A 134 35.30 10.13 18.41
C GLY A 134 34.00 10.91 18.63
N TYR A 135 33.34 11.34 17.55
CA TYR A 135 32.03 11.99 17.62
C TYR A 135 30.94 11.07 18.17
N CYS A 136 30.84 9.83 17.67
CA CYS A 136 29.88 8.85 18.19
C CYS A 136 30.09 8.60 19.68
N LYS A 137 31.33 8.42 20.15
CA LYS A 137 31.63 8.24 21.58
C LYS A 137 31.16 9.42 22.42
N TYR A 138 31.45 10.64 21.97
CA TYR A 138 30.98 11.85 22.63
C TYR A 138 29.44 11.88 22.73
N ARG A 139 28.72 11.50 21.67
CA ARG A 139 27.25 11.47 21.66
C ARG A 139 26.65 10.34 22.51
N VAL A 140 27.37 9.25 22.73
CA VAL A 140 26.95 8.17 23.65
C VAL A 140 27.16 8.59 25.11
N ASP A 141 28.24 9.30 25.42
CA ASP A 141 28.52 9.79 26.78
C ASP A 141 27.54 10.91 27.20
N GLU A 142 27.11 11.74 26.24
CA GLU A 142 26.15 12.85 26.45
C GLU A 142 24.94 12.72 25.52
N PRO A 143 24.03 11.76 25.78
CA PRO A 143 22.94 11.44 24.87
C PRO A 143 21.84 12.52 24.86
N LYS A 144 21.36 12.87 23.66
CA LYS A 144 20.21 13.78 23.48
C LYS A 144 18.88 13.04 23.48
N THR A 145 18.82 11.90 22.80
CA THR A 145 17.63 11.07 22.63
C THR A 145 18.01 9.59 22.66
N GLU A 146 17.03 8.72 22.88
CA GLU A 146 17.24 7.26 22.80
C GLU A 146 17.63 6.83 21.37
N SER A 147 17.04 7.45 20.34
CA SER A 147 17.34 7.17 18.94
C SER A 147 18.79 7.52 18.58
N ASP A 148 19.27 8.69 19.03
CA ASP A 148 20.65 9.13 18.79
C ASP A 148 21.63 8.22 19.50
N THR A 149 21.33 7.83 20.74
CA THR A 149 22.16 6.91 21.51
C THR A 149 22.30 5.58 20.78
N TRP A 150 21.18 5.05 20.29
CA TRP A 150 21.16 3.80 19.55
C TRP A 150 21.97 3.88 18.25
N GLU A 151 21.79 4.93 17.43
CA GLU A 151 22.53 5.09 16.17
C GLU A 151 24.04 5.12 16.41
N MET A 152 24.48 5.96 17.35
CA MET A 152 25.91 6.19 17.60
C MET A 152 26.58 4.92 18.13
N GLN A 153 25.89 4.18 19.00
CA GLN A 153 26.39 2.91 19.51
C GLN A 153 26.42 1.85 18.40
N TYR A 154 25.36 1.73 17.60
CA TYR A 154 25.30 0.76 16.51
C TYR A 154 26.42 0.97 15.48
N ARG A 155 26.68 2.23 15.09
CA ARG A 155 27.77 2.61 14.18
C ARG A 155 29.16 2.27 14.73
N LEU A 156 29.38 2.48 16.03
CA LEU A 156 30.65 2.13 16.69
C LEU A 156 30.87 0.61 16.74
N ASP A 157 29.83 -0.14 17.06
CA ASP A 157 29.91 -1.60 17.21
C ASP A 157 30.14 -2.31 15.87
N HIS A 158 29.60 -1.77 14.76
CA HIS A 158 29.65 -2.36 13.42
C HIS A 158 30.62 -1.66 12.46
N ASP A 159 31.34 -0.65 12.93
CA ASP A 159 32.29 0.15 12.16
C ASP A 159 31.69 0.84 10.91
N ILE A 160 30.48 1.40 11.03
CA ILE A 160 29.72 1.99 9.91
C ILE A 160 29.86 3.54 9.91
N PRO A 161 30.60 4.13 8.95
CA PRO A 161 30.68 5.58 8.80
C PRO A 161 29.36 6.19 8.29
N PHE A 162 29.20 7.51 8.50
CA PHE A 162 28.02 8.27 8.05
C PHE A 162 27.94 8.48 6.54
N SER A 163 29.03 8.21 5.82
CA SER A 163 29.14 8.40 4.38
C SER A 163 29.90 7.25 3.72
N GLY A 164 29.86 7.22 2.39
CA GLY A 164 30.49 6.19 1.57
C GLY A 164 29.47 5.31 0.83
N GLU A 165 29.71 5.10 -0.47
CA GLU A 165 28.79 4.31 -1.33
C GLU A 165 28.59 2.88 -0.84
N GLU A 166 29.62 2.29 -0.22
CA GLU A 166 29.59 0.94 0.34
C GLU A 166 28.54 0.80 1.46
N TYR A 167 28.38 1.84 2.29
CA TYR A 167 27.49 1.86 3.45
C TYR A 167 26.15 2.55 3.17
N ALA A 168 25.86 2.90 1.92
CA ALA A 168 24.67 3.67 1.57
C ALA A 168 23.37 2.95 1.97
N LYS A 169 23.35 1.61 1.90
CA LYS A 169 22.18 0.80 2.27
C LYS A 169 22.00 0.72 3.77
N GLU A 170 23.07 0.47 4.51
CA GLU A 170 23.14 0.47 5.97
C GLU A 170 22.71 1.82 6.51
N ASN A 171 23.29 2.90 5.99
CA ASN A 171 22.98 4.28 6.41
C ASN A 171 21.50 4.61 6.21
N LYS A 172 20.91 4.21 5.08
CA LYS A 172 19.47 4.38 4.85
C LYS A 172 18.62 3.62 5.88
N ILE A 173 19.01 2.39 6.25
CA ILE A 173 18.24 1.61 7.23
C ILE A 173 18.41 2.19 8.64
N ILE A 174 19.62 2.62 9.01
CA ILE A 174 19.90 3.29 10.28
C ILE A 174 19.03 4.55 10.40
N GLU A 175 19.01 5.39 9.37
CA GLU A 175 18.17 6.60 9.32
C GLU A 175 16.68 6.25 9.51
N ASN A 176 16.16 5.25 8.80
CA ASN A 176 14.78 4.80 8.95
C ASN A 176 14.46 4.33 10.37
N VAL A 177 15.39 3.63 11.04
CA VAL A 177 15.22 3.19 12.44
C VAL A 177 15.23 4.39 13.39
N VAL A 178 16.17 5.32 13.23
CA VAL A 178 16.27 6.55 14.05
C VAL A 178 14.99 7.37 13.93
N ASN A 179 14.52 7.61 12.71
CA ASN A 179 13.28 8.35 12.45
C ASN A 179 12.08 7.65 13.11
N ALA A 180 11.94 6.33 12.93
CA ALA A 180 10.87 5.57 13.55
C ALA A 180 10.94 5.58 15.10
N MET A 181 12.14 5.51 15.69
CA MET A 181 12.36 5.62 17.15
C MET A 181 11.99 7.00 17.69
N ALA A 182 12.35 8.06 16.97
CA ALA A 182 12.04 9.43 17.33
C ALA A 182 10.56 9.79 17.15
N GLY A 183 9.73 8.86 16.67
CA GLY A 183 8.33 9.10 16.34
C GLY A 183 8.14 9.91 15.05
N TYR A 184 9.23 10.21 14.34
CA TYR A 184 9.20 10.69 12.96
C TYR A 184 8.92 9.50 12.05
N THR A 185 7.68 9.03 12.03
CA THR A 185 7.26 8.22 10.88
C THR A 185 7.21 9.14 9.70
N ASP A 186 7.98 8.83 8.65
CA ASP A 186 7.96 9.60 7.41
C ASP A 186 6.52 9.94 7.02
N TYR A 187 6.34 11.21 6.64
CA TYR A 187 5.10 11.75 6.11
C TYR A 187 4.53 10.88 4.96
N TYR A 188 5.38 10.06 4.33
CA TYR A 188 5.10 9.12 3.27
C TYR A 188 4.65 7.71 3.76
N GLN A 189 3.70 7.69 4.72
CA GLN A 189 2.94 6.54 5.26
C GLN A 189 3.26 5.13 4.74
N SER A 190 4.15 4.40 5.42
CA SER A 190 4.07 2.93 5.45
C SER A 190 2.86 2.49 6.29
N THR A 191 2.28 1.33 6.01
CA THR A 191 1.18 0.75 6.83
C THR A 191 1.68 0.14 8.16
N LEU A 192 2.99 0.16 8.40
CA LEU A 192 3.62 -0.41 9.59
C LEU A 192 3.65 0.60 10.74
N SER A 193 3.43 0.11 11.96
CA SER A 193 3.60 0.95 13.16
C SER A 193 5.07 1.36 13.33
N SER A 194 5.33 2.49 14.00
CA SER A 194 6.71 2.94 14.27
C SER A 194 7.52 1.87 14.99
N THR A 195 6.89 1.15 15.94
CA THR A 195 7.49 0.02 16.64
C THR A 195 7.88 -1.11 15.70
N ASP A 196 7.01 -1.49 14.75
CA ASP A 196 7.31 -2.53 13.78
C ASP A 196 8.45 -2.11 12.84
N GLN A 197 8.50 -0.84 12.44
CA GLN A 197 9.58 -0.30 11.61
C GLN A 197 10.93 -0.39 12.32
N VAL A 198 11.00 -0.07 13.62
CA VAL A 198 12.21 -0.22 14.43
C VAL A 198 12.65 -1.68 14.54
N ILE A 199 11.72 -2.59 14.87
CA ILE A 199 12.02 -4.02 15.01
C ILE A 199 12.53 -4.60 13.68
N ILE A 200 11.85 -4.29 12.58
CA ILE A 200 12.22 -4.73 11.24
C ILE A 200 13.59 -4.16 10.82
N GLY A 201 13.81 -2.86 11.02
CA GLY A 201 15.05 -2.21 10.63
C GLY A 201 16.27 -2.73 11.39
N LYS A 202 16.14 -2.98 12.70
CA LYS A 202 17.19 -3.66 13.48
C LYS A 202 17.45 -5.07 12.98
N TYR A 203 16.40 -5.86 12.76
CA TYR A 203 16.54 -7.21 12.20
C TYR A 203 17.21 -7.21 10.82
N MET A 204 16.88 -6.25 9.98
CA MET A 204 17.47 -6.07 8.66
C MET A 204 18.99 -5.84 8.74
N LEU A 205 19.39 -4.94 9.63
CA LEU A 205 20.79 -4.64 9.91
C LEU A 205 21.55 -5.86 10.44
N ASP A 206 21.01 -6.55 11.46
CA ASP A 206 21.64 -7.72 12.09
C ASP A 206 21.80 -8.92 11.14
N ASN A 207 20.96 -9.02 10.10
CA ASN A 207 20.94 -10.15 9.15
C ASN A 207 21.46 -9.78 7.76
N GLY A 208 21.98 -8.57 7.55
CA GLY A 208 22.47 -8.12 6.24
C GLY A 208 21.38 -8.09 5.16
N ILE A 209 20.14 -7.77 5.53
CA ILE A 209 19.00 -7.64 4.62
C ILE A 209 18.80 -6.17 4.30
N TYR A 210 19.04 -5.79 3.05
CA TYR A 210 18.99 -4.37 2.66
C TYR A 210 17.72 -3.95 1.93
N GLU A 211 16.87 -4.91 1.59
CA GLU A 211 15.62 -4.64 0.90
C GLU A 211 14.48 -5.39 1.57
N ASN A 212 13.37 -4.70 1.77
CA ASN A 212 12.17 -5.26 2.36
C ASN A 212 10.93 -4.71 1.64
N THR A 213 10.02 -5.60 1.30
CA THR A 213 8.78 -5.24 0.60
C THR A 213 7.66 -4.78 1.54
N SER A 214 7.71 -5.08 2.85
CA SER A 214 6.63 -4.72 3.77
C SER A 214 6.51 -3.22 4.01
N ALA A 215 7.62 -2.48 3.93
CA ALA A 215 7.64 -1.02 4.00
C ALA A 215 7.06 -0.34 2.75
N LYS A 216 6.96 -1.05 1.61
CA LYS A 216 6.54 -0.48 0.31
C LYS A 216 5.03 -0.38 0.13
N ASN A 217 4.25 -0.97 1.04
CA ASN A 217 2.79 -0.92 1.02
C ASN A 217 2.27 0.42 1.58
N SER A 218 2.58 1.52 0.90
CA SER A 218 2.15 2.89 1.22
C SER A 218 0.95 3.32 0.36
N ARG A 219 0.38 4.51 0.56
CA ARG A 219 -0.69 5.05 -0.31
C ARG A 219 -0.11 5.56 -1.64
N LEU A 220 -0.93 5.62 -2.69
CA LEU A 220 -0.52 6.17 -4.00
C LEU A 220 -0.07 7.64 -3.91
N THR A 221 -0.70 8.42 -3.02
CA THR A 221 -0.39 9.83 -2.76
C THR A 221 0.83 10.03 -1.89
N SER A 222 1.39 8.95 -1.33
CA SER A 222 2.55 8.97 -0.45
C SER A 222 3.76 8.32 -1.11
N ILE A 223 3.81 8.32 -2.44
CA ILE A 223 5.03 7.95 -3.17
C ILE A 223 6.03 9.07 -2.90
N ASP A 224 7.20 8.71 -2.39
CA ASP A 224 8.31 9.64 -2.27
C ASP A 224 8.68 10.14 -3.68
N PRO A 225 8.53 11.44 -3.98
CA PRO A 225 8.85 11.99 -5.29
C PRO A 225 10.35 11.97 -5.59
N TYR A 226 11.21 11.75 -4.59
CA TYR A 226 12.66 11.69 -4.72
C TYR A 226 13.19 10.29 -5.03
N GLU A 227 12.42 9.25 -4.73
CA GLU A 227 12.83 7.87 -4.99
C GLU A 227 12.32 7.34 -6.33
N LYS A 228 13.23 6.67 -7.04
CA LYS A 228 12.86 5.91 -8.23
C LYS A 228 12.00 4.73 -7.80
N LEU A 229 10.80 4.63 -8.38
CA LEU A 229 9.95 3.46 -8.15
C LEU A 229 10.66 2.19 -8.63
N THR A 230 10.61 1.15 -7.81
CA THR A 230 11.08 -0.19 -8.14
C THR A 230 9.93 -1.09 -8.56
N PHE A 231 10.25 -2.32 -9.00
CA PHE A 231 9.26 -3.36 -9.29
C PHE A 231 8.21 -3.51 -8.19
N TRP A 232 8.66 -3.61 -6.94
CA TRP A 232 7.77 -3.89 -5.81
C TRP A 232 6.85 -2.72 -5.46
N ASP A 233 7.30 -1.47 -5.65
CA ASP A 233 6.48 -0.28 -5.36
C ASP A 233 5.25 -0.20 -6.25
N VAL A 234 5.34 -0.74 -7.47
CA VAL A 234 4.23 -0.82 -8.42
C VAL A 234 3.46 -2.12 -8.27
N PHE A 235 4.15 -3.26 -8.16
CA PHE A 235 3.50 -4.57 -8.09
C PHE A 235 2.64 -4.72 -6.84
N ILE A 236 3.06 -4.21 -5.68
CA ILE A 236 2.27 -4.31 -4.44
C ILE A 236 0.91 -3.58 -4.52
N ARG A 237 0.76 -2.67 -5.50
CA ARG A 237 -0.44 -1.85 -5.72
C ARG A 237 -1.40 -2.42 -6.76
N THR A 238 -0.98 -3.42 -7.54
CA THR A 238 -1.84 -4.05 -8.54
C THR A 238 -3.10 -4.73 -7.99
N PRO A 239 -3.20 -5.15 -6.70
CA PRO A 239 -4.47 -5.60 -6.12
C PRO A 239 -5.61 -4.58 -6.23
N PHE A 240 -5.32 -3.27 -6.35
CA PHE A 240 -6.34 -2.25 -6.63
C PHE A 240 -7.15 -2.55 -7.91
N LEU A 241 -6.52 -3.18 -8.92
CA LEU A 241 -7.19 -3.58 -10.15
C LEU A 241 -8.28 -4.63 -9.93
N VAL A 242 -8.22 -5.41 -8.84
CA VAL A 242 -9.25 -6.39 -8.46
C VAL A 242 -10.57 -5.71 -8.13
N THR A 243 -10.55 -4.51 -7.54
CA THR A 243 -11.74 -3.69 -7.34
C THR A 243 -12.36 -3.29 -8.69
N GLY A 244 -11.53 -2.97 -9.69
CA GLY A 244 -11.96 -2.77 -11.08
C GLY A 244 -12.63 -4.01 -11.70
N ILE A 245 -12.10 -5.21 -11.44
CA ILE A 245 -12.73 -6.47 -11.80
C ILE A 245 -14.11 -6.60 -11.12
N GLY A 246 -14.23 -6.17 -9.86
CA GLY A 246 -15.50 -6.08 -9.14
C GLY A 246 -16.59 -5.34 -9.92
N TYR A 247 -16.28 -4.17 -10.50
CA TYR A 247 -17.22 -3.40 -11.31
C TYR A 247 -17.58 -4.07 -12.64
N ILE A 248 -16.60 -4.71 -13.30
CA ILE A 248 -16.85 -5.49 -14.52
C ILE A 248 -17.78 -6.67 -14.19
N MET A 249 -17.48 -7.39 -13.11
CA MET A 249 -18.29 -8.52 -12.66
C MET A 249 -19.67 -8.09 -12.19
N LEU A 250 -19.82 -6.90 -11.61
CA LEU A 250 -21.12 -6.28 -11.30
C LEU A 250 -21.97 -6.12 -12.58
N ALA A 251 -21.39 -5.62 -13.67
CA ALA A 251 -22.11 -5.47 -14.94
C ALA A 251 -22.46 -6.83 -15.59
N LEU A 252 -21.52 -7.79 -15.56
CA LEU A 252 -21.74 -9.14 -16.11
C LEU A 252 -22.77 -9.94 -15.30
N ALA A 253 -22.68 -9.90 -13.97
CA ALA A 253 -23.62 -10.54 -13.06
C ALA A 253 -25.01 -9.90 -13.15
N GLY A 254 -25.07 -8.55 -13.18
CA GLY A 254 -26.30 -7.77 -13.35
C GLY A 254 -27.06 -8.10 -14.63
N SER A 255 -26.36 -8.44 -15.71
CA SER A 255 -26.96 -8.83 -16.99
C SER A 255 -27.13 -10.34 -17.18
N CYS A 256 -26.72 -11.18 -16.21
CA CYS A 256 -26.68 -12.64 -16.39
C CYS A 256 -28.09 -13.25 -16.47
N VAL A 257 -28.98 -12.86 -15.55
CA VAL A 257 -30.36 -13.38 -15.47
C VAL A 257 -31.35 -12.38 -16.09
N ALA A 258 -31.15 -11.08 -15.89
CA ALA A 258 -32.07 -10.04 -16.33
C ALA A 258 -32.17 -9.94 -17.87
N ASN A 259 -31.11 -10.32 -18.58
CA ASN A 259 -31.10 -10.35 -20.04
C ASN A 259 -31.93 -11.51 -20.60
N GLU A 260 -32.05 -12.63 -19.87
CA GLU A 260 -32.90 -13.76 -20.28
C GLU A 260 -34.38 -13.43 -20.08
N PHE A 261 -34.72 -12.68 -19.03
CA PHE A 261 -36.05 -12.09 -18.84
C PHE A 261 -36.40 -11.09 -19.94
N SER A 262 -35.49 -10.15 -20.23
CA SER A 262 -35.72 -9.12 -21.25
C SER A 262 -35.91 -9.68 -22.65
N GLN A 263 -35.25 -10.79 -22.99
CA GLN A 263 -35.35 -11.45 -24.30
C GLN A 263 -36.48 -12.49 -24.37
N GLY A 264 -37.22 -12.73 -23.28
CA GLY A 264 -38.25 -13.78 -23.21
C GLY A 264 -37.71 -15.22 -23.18
N THR A 265 -36.39 -15.41 -23.33
CA THR A 265 -35.72 -16.72 -23.35
C THR A 265 -35.81 -17.49 -22.04
N ILE A 266 -36.19 -16.81 -20.95
CA ILE A 266 -36.52 -17.47 -19.67
C ILE A 266 -37.59 -18.56 -19.86
N LYS A 267 -38.55 -18.38 -20.77
CA LYS A 267 -39.59 -19.38 -21.04
C LYS A 267 -39.00 -20.67 -21.63
N PHE A 268 -37.96 -20.58 -22.46
CA PHE A 268 -37.25 -21.76 -22.97
C PHE A 268 -36.43 -22.47 -21.89
N LEU A 269 -35.90 -21.73 -20.91
CA LEU A 269 -35.24 -22.33 -19.75
C LEU A 269 -36.22 -23.10 -18.86
N LEU A 270 -37.49 -22.70 -18.84
CA LEU A 270 -38.55 -23.36 -18.06
C LEU A 270 -39.10 -24.64 -18.70
N ILE A 271 -38.88 -24.85 -20.00
CA ILE A 271 -39.32 -26.06 -20.73
C ILE A 271 -38.27 -27.18 -20.63
N ASN A 272 -37.00 -26.85 -20.36
CA ASN A 272 -35.94 -27.84 -20.22
C ASN A 272 -36.13 -28.70 -18.95
N PRO A 273 -35.83 -30.03 -18.98
CA PRO A 273 -36.01 -30.96 -17.87
C PRO A 273 -34.94 -30.81 -16.76
N VAL A 274 -34.52 -29.58 -16.46
CA VAL A 274 -33.50 -29.24 -15.47
C VAL A 274 -34.14 -28.44 -14.34
N LYS A 275 -33.89 -28.85 -13.08
CA LYS A 275 -34.38 -28.12 -11.90
C LYS A 275 -33.87 -26.67 -11.95
N ARG A 276 -34.76 -25.68 -11.80
CA ARG A 276 -34.44 -24.23 -11.80
C ARG A 276 -33.25 -23.90 -10.89
N GLY A 277 -33.21 -24.49 -9.72
CA GLY A 277 -32.10 -24.34 -8.78
C GLY A 277 -30.71 -24.72 -9.30
N LYS A 278 -30.61 -25.74 -10.17
CA LYS A 278 -29.34 -26.11 -10.80
C LYS A 278 -28.89 -25.07 -11.81
N ILE A 279 -29.82 -24.42 -12.51
CA ILE A 279 -29.54 -23.34 -13.47
C ILE A 279 -29.03 -22.12 -12.71
N PHE A 280 -29.71 -21.74 -11.61
CA PHE A 280 -29.27 -20.65 -10.74
C PHE A 280 -27.84 -20.88 -10.23
N ALA A 281 -27.56 -22.06 -9.68
CA ALA A 281 -26.23 -22.40 -9.17
C ALA A 281 -25.17 -22.40 -10.28
N ALA A 282 -25.49 -22.90 -11.48
CA ALA A 282 -24.56 -22.89 -12.60
C ALA A 282 -24.20 -21.47 -13.07
N LYS A 283 -25.20 -20.57 -13.12
CA LYS A 283 -24.99 -19.16 -13.47
C LYS A 283 -24.14 -18.44 -12.43
N TYR A 284 -24.50 -18.57 -11.16
CA TYR A 284 -23.74 -17.96 -10.06
C TYR A 284 -22.30 -18.47 -10.03
N PHE A 285 -22.11 -19.79 -10.14
CA PHE A 285 -20.79 -20.40 -10.20
C PHE A 285 -19.97 -19.82 -11.36
N THR A 286 -20.55 -19.74 -12.57
CA THR A 286 -19.90 -19.16 -13.76
C THR A 286 -19.47 -17.71 -13.52
N VAL A 287 -20.32 -16.89 -12.88
CA VAL A 287 -19.98 -15.49 -12.54
C VAL A 287 -18.78 -15.44 -11.60
N ILE A 288 -18.80 -16.19 -10.50
CA ILE A 288 -17.70 -16.17 -9.52
C ILE A 288 -16.40 -16.69 -10.13
N THR A 289 -16.44 -17.81 -10.83
CA THR A 289 -15.24 -18.39 -11.46
C THR A 289 -14.71 -17.51 -12.58
N MET A 290 -15.54 -16.77 -13.31
CA MET A 290 -15.09 -15.77 -14.28
C MET A 290 -14.32 -14.63 -13.60
N GLY A 291 -14.81 -14.11 -12.47
CA GLY A 291 -14.10 -13.08 -11.70
C GLY A 291 -12.75 -13.56 -11.20
N LEU A 292 -12.69 -14.78 -10.63
CA LEU A 292 -11.45 -15.40 -10.17
C LEU A 292 -10.44 -15.64 -11.31
N LEU A 293 -10.91 -16.04 -12.50
CA LEU A 293 -10.05 -16.18 -13.67
C LEU A 293 -9.48 -14.83 -14.12
N LEU A 294 -10.28 -13.76 -14.13
CA LEU A 294 -9.78 -12.42 -14.45
C LEU A 294 -8.75 -11.95 -13.44
N MET A 295 -8.98 -12.19 -12.15
CA MET A 295 -8.02 -11.89 -11.09
C MET A 295 -6.70 -12.63 -11.30
N LEU A 296 -6.76 -13.93 -11.63
CA LEU A 296 -5.58 -14.74 -11.91
C LEU A 296 -4.82 -14.22 -13.13
N ILE A 297 -5.53 -13.85 -14.21
CA ILE A 297 -4.95 -13.24 -15.40
C ILE A 297 -4.25 -11.93 -15.05
N THR A 298 -4.87 -11.07 -14.23
CA THR A 298 -4.25 -9.83 -13.77
C THR A 298 -2.96 -10.11 -13.02
N LEU A 299 -2.95 -11.05 -12.07
CA LEU A 299 -1.73 -11.42 -11.33
C LEU A 299 -0.60 -11.88 -12.28
N ILE A 300 -0.91 -12.77 -13.22
CA ILE A 300 0.07 -13.34 -14.16
C ILE A 300 0.61 -12.29 -15.14
N ILE A 301 -0.24 -11.39 -15.65
CA ILE A 301 0.16 -10.34 -16.59
C ILE A 301 0.92 -9.21 -15.88
N SER A 302 0.55 -8.86 -14.65
CA SER A 302 1.20 -7.77 -13.92
C SER A 302 2.68 -8.03 -13.64
N ILE A 303 3.11 -9.28 -13.43
CA ILE A 303 4.53 -9.61 -13.19
C ILE A 303 5.44 -9.21 -14.37
N PRO A 304 5.28 -9.76 -15.59
CA PRO A 304 6.15 -9.43 -16.71
C PRO A 304 6.01 -7.98 -17.15
N VAL A 305 4.80 -7.40 -17.11
CA VAL A 305 4.60 -6.00 -17.51
C VAL A 305 5.32 -5.06 -16.56
N THR A 306 5.18 -5.21 -15.24
CA THR A 306 5.92 -4.38 -14.28
C THR A 306 7.43 -4.56 -14.44
N GLY A 307 7.89 -5.79 -14.67
CA GLY A 307 9.30 -6.07 -14.93
C GLY A 307 9.87 -5.38 -16.18
N ILE A 308 9.08 -5.27 -17.27
CA ILE A 308 9.49 -4.55 -18.48
C ILE A 308 9.70 -3.05 -18.21
N PHE A 309 8.86 -2.44 -17.36
CA PHE A 309 8.93 -1.01 -17.09
C PHE A 309 9.97 -0.64 -16.03
N PHE A 310 10.11 -1.45 -14.97
CA PHE A 310 10.91 -1.12 -13.77
C PHE A 310 12.10 -2.05 -13.51
N GLY A 311 12.28 -3.09 -14.32
CA GLY A 311 13.30 -4.11 -14.08
C GLY A 311 12.88 -5.14 -13.01
N PHE A 312 13.80 -6.04 -12.67
CA PHE A 312 13.62 -7.08 -11.65
C PHE A 312 14.61 -6.94 -10.48
N ASP A 313 15.21 -5.76 -10.33
CA ASP A 313 16.07 -5.47 -9.19
C ASP A 313 15.26 -5.56 -7.90
N GLY A 314 15.81 -6.27 -6.92
CA GLY A 314 15.10 -6.52 -5.67
C GLY A 314 13.94 -7.51 -5.76
N PHE A 315 13.76 -8.23 -6.88
CA PHE A 315 12.64 -9.16 -7.04
C PHE A 315 12.60 -10.25 -5.95
N THR A 316 13.76 -10.66 -5.43
CA THR A 316 13.88 -11.64 -4.34
C THR A 316 13.82 -11.03 -2.95
N ALA A 317 13.61 -9.71 -2.82
CA ALA A 317 13.49 -9.05 -1.53
C ALA A 317 12.41 -9.74 -0.68
N PRO A 318 12.67 -10.03 0.60
CA PRO A 318 11.71 -10.67 1.49
C PRO A 318 10.58 -9.73 1.91
N TYR A 319 9.53 -10.32 2.45
CA TYR A 319 8.47 -9.63 3.19
C TYR A 319 8.69 -9.90 4.67
N LEU A 320 9.01 -8.84 5.43
CA LEU A 320 9.26 -8.93 6.87
C LEU A 320 8.01 -8.53 7.64
N GLU A 321 7.51 -9.43 8.48
CA GLU A 321 6.31 -9.22 9.30
C GLU A 321 6.66 -9.41 10.78
N VAL A 322 6.22 -8.49 11.63
CA VAL A 322 6.39 -8.61 13.09
C VAL A 322 5.21 -9.41 13.65
N VAL A 323 5.51 -10.53 14.31
CA VAL A 323 4.52 -11.37 14.99
C VAL A 323 4.98 -11.60 16.42
N LYS A 324 4.31 -10.97 17.39
CA LYS A 324 4.68 -11.03 18.82
C LYS A 324 6.14 -10.62 19.06
N GLU A 325 6.54 -9.48 18.52
CA GLU A 325 7.90 -8.90 18.64
C GLU A 325 9.01 -9.64 17.90
N ASP A 326 8.74 -10.81 17.32
CA ASP A 326 9.68 -11.52 16.44
C ASP A 326 9.43 -11.19 14.96
N VAL A 327 10.52 -11.09 14.18
CA VAL A 327 10.44 -10.90 12.73
C VAL A 327 10.34 -12.25 12.02
N VAL A 328 9.23 -12.45 11.30
CA VAL A 328 9.01 -13.61 10.45
C VAL A 328 9.29 -13.25 9.00
N VAL A 329 10.31 -13.87 8.42
CA VAL A 329 10.67 -13.72 7.01
C VAL A 329 9.71 -14.53 6.14
N LYS A 330 9.01 -13.87 5.22
CA LYS A 330 8.09 -14.50 4.26
C LYS A 330 8.48 -14.16 2.84
N SER A 331 8.04 -15.00 1.90
CA SER A 331 8.16 -14.68 0.47
C SER A 331 7.16 -13.59 0.09
N SER A 332 7.66 -12.52 -0.53
CA SER A 332 6.88 -11.39 -1.04
C SER A 332 5.84 -11.83 -2.09
N MET A 333 6.15 -12.86 -2.89
CA MET A 333 5.20 -13.43 -3.85
C MET A 333 4.03 -14.16 -3.17
N ILE A 334 4.31 -14.91 -2.10
CA ILE A 334 3.26 -15.57 -1.31
C ILE A 334 2.37 -14.53 -0.64
N HIS A 335 2.98 -13.47 -0.10
CA HIS A 335 2.24 -12.34 0.44
C HIS A 335 1.31 -11.72 -0.64
N MET A 336 1.82 -11.49 -1.84
CA MET A 336 1.01 -10.96 -2.95
C MET A 336 -0.17 -11.87 -3.32
N VAL A 337 0.03 -13.18 -3.43
CA VAL A 337 -1.08 -14.12 -3.67
C VAL A 337 -2.13 -14.01 -2.57
N LYS A 338 -1.73 -13.96 -1.30
CA LYS A 338 -2.64 -13.75 -0.17
C LYS A 338 -3.40 -12.42 -0.29
N THR A 339 -2.72 -11.34 -0.65
CA THR A 339 -3.31 -10.01 -0.83
C THR A 339 -4.36 -9.99 -1.94
N TYR A 340 -4.08 -10.63 -3.08
CA TYR A 340 -5.06 -10.81 -4.16
C TYR A 340 -6.28 -11.62 -3.70
N LEU A 341 -6.08 -12.70 -2.93
CA LEU A 341 -7.17 -13.51 -2.39
C LEU A 341 -8.05 -12.71 -1.41
N ILE A 342 -7.46 -11.88 -0.55
CA ILE A 342 -8.21 -11.00 0.35
C ILE A 342 -9.00 -9.96 -0.46
N ALA A 343 -8.37 -9.31 -1.45
CA ALA A 343 -9.04 -8.34 -2.33
C ALA A 343 -10.20 -8.98 -3.12
N SER A 344 -10.10 -10.27 -3.46
CA SER A 344 -11.15 -11.00 -4.18
C SER A 344 -12.49 -11.06 -3.41
N VAL A 345 -12.46 -10.95 -2.08
CA VAL A 345 -13.68 -10.97 -1.25
C VAL A 345 -14.60 -9.81 -1.62
N GLY A 346 -14.05 -8.60 -1.82
CA GLY A 346 -14.81 -7.43 -2.28
C GLY A 346 -15.47 -7.65 -3.64
N MET A 347 -14.72 -8.21 -4.60
CA MET A 347 -15.23 -8.58 -5.92
C MET A 347 -16.37 -9.61 -5.83
N VAL A 348 -16.25 -10.61 -4.95
CA VAL A 348 -17.28 -11.63 -4.72
C VAL A 348 -18.56 -11.01 -4.13
N ILE A 349 -18.43 -10.07 -3.20
CA ILE A 349 -19.57 -9.32 -2.63
C ILE A 349 -20.31 -8.55 -3.72
N MET A 350 -19.58 -7.74 -4.51
CA MET A 350 -20.17 -6.92 -5.57
C MET A 350 -20.88 -7.76 -6.63
N SER A 351 -20.24 -8.85 -7.08
CA SER A 351 -20.82 -9.75 -8.08
C SER A 351 -22.04 -10.50 -7.56
N THR A 352 -22.06 -10.90 -6.29
CA THR A 352 -23.21 -11.58 -5.67
C THR A 352 -24.40 -10.65 -5.49
N MET A 353 -24.15 -9.43 -5.01
CA MET A 353 -25.16 -8.40 -4.91
C MET A 353 -25.79 -8.10 -6.28
N ALA A 354 -24.95 -7.92 -7.31
CA ALA A 354 -25.41 -7.69 -8.67
C ALA A 354 -26.19 -8.88 -9.24
N PHE A 355 -25.78 -10.11 -8.92
CA PHE A 355 -26.49 -11.32 -9.32
C PHE A 355 -27.88 -11.43 -8.67
N MET A 356 -27.99 -11.09 -7.38
CA MET A 356 -29.29 -10.98 -6.68
C MET A 356 -30.19 -9.95 -7.39
N ILE A 357 -29.68 -8.73 -7.62
CA ILE A 357 -30.42 -7.67 -8.31
C ILE A 357 -30.83 -8.13 -9.72
N SER A 358 -29.97 -8.85 -10.43
CA SER A 358 -30.29 -9.43 -11.74
C SER A 358 -31.47 -10.40 -11.71
N CYS A 359 -31.72 -11.11 -10.60
CA CYS A 359 -32.86 -12.02 -10.48
C CYS A 359 -34.16 -11.24 -10.21
N LEU A 360 -34.06 -10.10 -9.52
CA LEU A 360 -35.20 -9.24 -9.17
C LEU A 360 -35.62 -8.33 -10.33
N ALA A 361 -34.65 -7.82 -11.09
CA ALA A 361 -34.87 -6.88 -12.18
C ALA A 361 -35.58 -7.51 -13.38
N LYS A 362 -36.38 -6.69 -14.08
CA LYS A 362 -37.08 -7.09 -15.32
C LYS A 362 -36.28 -6.76 -16.59
N SER A 363 -35.27 -5.90 -16.49
CA SER A 363 -34.39 -5.54 -17.61
C SER A 363 -32.92 -5.55 -17.16
N SER A 364 -32.03 -5.89 -18.10
CA SER A 364 -30.58 -5.94 -17.86
C SER A 364 -30.01 -4.55 -17.56
N VAL A 365 -30.50 -3.52 -18.23
CA VAL A 365 -30.09 -2.12 -17.99
C VAL A 365 -30.43 -1.69 -16.56
N LEU A 366 -31.65 -1.99 -16.08
CA LEU A 366 -32.07 -1.64 -14.72
C LEU A 366 -31.19 -2.35 -13.68
N ALA A 367 -30.90 -3.63 -13.88
CA ALA A 367 -30.08 -4.40 -12.95
C ALA A 367 -28.66 -3.82 -12.81
N ILE A 368 -28.04 -3.47 -13.94
CA ILE A 368 -26.69 -2.90 -13.96
C ILE A 368 -26.66 -1.54 -13.26
N ILE A 369 -27.61 -0.64 -13.60
CA ILE A 369 -27.67 0.70 -13.01
C ILE A 369 -27.93 0.64 -11.51
N VAL A 370 -28.90 -0.16 -11.07
CA VAL A 370 -29.22 -0.31 -9.64
C VAL A 370 -28.04 -0.91 -8.88
N GLY A 371 -27.37 -1.94 -9.44
CA GLY A 371 -26.17 -2.51 -8.84
C GLY A 371 -25.06 -1.48 -8.66
N PHE A 372 -24.82 -0.66 -9.69
CA PHE A 372 -23.78 0.38 -9.66
C PHE A 372 -24.11 1.49 -8.65
N ILE A 373 -25.34 2.03 -8.69
CA ILE A 373 -25.79 3.05 -7.73
C ILE A 373 -25.68 2.52 -6.30
N MET A 374 -26.13 1.30 -6.06
CA MET A 374 -26.11 0.71 -4.72
C MET A 374 -24.69 0.49 -4.20
N SER A 375 -23.75 0.06 -5.06
CA SER A 375 -22.34 -0.07 -4.70
C SER A 375 -21.68 1.28 -4.40
N SER A 376 -21.92 2.30 -5.22
CA SER A 376 -21.29 3.61 -5.07
C SER A 376 -21.89 4.41 -3.92
N VAL A 377 -23.22 4.45 -3.82
CA VAL A 377 -23.93 5.17 -2.75
C VAL A 377 -23.73 4.46 -1.41
N GLY A 378 -23.70 3.13 -1.38
CA GLY A 378 -23.49 2.37 -0.15
C GLY A 378 -22.13 2.65 0.51
N ALA A 379 -21.06 2.78 -0.28
CA ALA A 379 -19.75 3.18 0.22
C ALA A 379 -19.78 4.61 0.80
N THR A 380 -20.40 5.56 0.10
CA THR A 380 -20.54 6.95 0.57
C THR A 380 -21.36 7.04 1.86
N ILE A 381 -22.45 6.28 1.97
CA ILE A 381 -23.27 6.21 3.20
C ILE A 381 -22.42 5.69 4.37
N SER A 382 -21.64 4.64 4.15
CA SER A 382 -20.79 4.06 5.21
C SER A 382 -19.74 5.07 5.69
N MET A 383 -19.14 5.83 4.77
CA MET A 383 -18.21 6.91 5.09
C MET A 383 -18.89 8.03 5.89
N ILE A 384 -20.06 8.50 5.46
CA ILE A 384 -20.85 9.52 6.18
C ILE A 384 -21.19 9.03 7.59
N MET A 385 -21.67 7.80 7.73
CA MET A 385 -22.00 7.21 9.03
C MET A 385 -20.79 7.14 9.96
N SER A 386 -19.62 6.79 9.42
CA SER A 386 -18.36 6.84 10.17
C SER A 386 -18.04 8.27 10.65
N SER A 387 -18.17 9.27 9.77
CA SER A 387 -17.93 10.68 10.12
C SER A 387 -18.87 11.22 11.20
N PHE A 388 -20.10 10.72 11.26
CA PHE A 388 -21.08 11.08 12.30
C PHE A 388 -21.02 10.16 13.54
N HIS A 389 -20.00 9.31 13.69
CA HIS A 389 -19.84 8.36 14.79
C HIS A 389 -21.03 7.42 14.99
N ILE A 390 -21.67 7.00 13.89
CA ILE A 390 -22.80 6.06 13.91
C ILE A 390 -22.27 4.62 13.87
N ASP A 391 -22.03 4.06 15.06
CA ASP A 391 -21.32 2.78 15.23
C ASP A 391 -21.97 1.56 14.57
N TRP A 392 -23.30 1.53 14.42
CA TRP A 392 -23.98 0.40 13.78
C TRP A 392 -23.72 0.33 12.26
N GLY A 393 -23.19 1.41 11.66
CA GLY A 393 -22.78 1.45 10.25
C GLY A 393 -21.77 0.36 9.87
N ARG A 394 -20.96 -0.12 10.83
CA ARG A 394 -20.02 -1.24 10.64
C ARG A 394 -20.67 -2.55 10.21
N TYR A 395 -21.98 -2.72 10.43
CA TYR A 395 -22.72 -3.92 10.02
C TYR A 395 -23.30 -3.81 8.61
N LEU A 396 -23.19 -2.66 7.94
CA LEU A 396 -23.54 -2.55 6.53
C LEU A 396 -22.55 -3.35 5.68
N ILE A 397 -23.07 -4.02 4.64
CA ILE A 397 -22.21 -4.76 3.71
C ILE A 397 -21.13 -3.87 3.07
N PHE A 398 -21.47 -2.61 2.78
CA PHE A 398 -20.57 -1.63 2.15
C PHE A 398 -19.45 -1.14 3.07
N ALA A 399 -19.63 -1.20 4.39
CA ALA A 399 -18.55 -0.93 5.34
C ALA A 399 -17.51 -2.07 5.36
N ASN A 400 -17.82 -3.23 4.78
CA ASN A 400 -17.01 -4.44 4.82
C ASN A 400 -16.58 -4.91 3.42
N THR A 401 -16.76 -4.11 2.36
CA THR A 401 -16.32 -4.47 1.01
C THR A 401 -14.81 -4.42 0.84
N ASP A 402 -14.13 -3.50 1.53
CA ASP A 402 -12.66 -3.38 1.53
C ASP A 402 -12.03 -4.21 2.66
N VAL A 403 -12.10 -5.53 2.52
CA VAL A 403 -11.50 -6.47 3.49
C VAL A 403 -9.97 -6.32 3.55
N LEU A 404 -9.35 -5.93 2.44
CA LEU A 404 -7.90 -5.71 2.41
C LEU A 404 -7.51 -4.48 3.24
N GLY A 405 -8.25 -3.38 3.12
CA GLY A 405 -8.07 -2.21 4.00
C GLY A 405 -8.27 -2.56 5.47
N ILE A 406 -9.31 -3.33 5.80
CA ILE A 406 -9.56 -3.80 7.18
C ILE A 406 -8.39 -4.66 7.70
N HIS A 407 -7.85 -5.56 6.87
CA HIS A 407 -6.66 -6.35 7.22
C HIS A 407 -5.43 -5.48 7.48
N ASN A 408 -5.28 -4.38 6.74
CA ASN A 408 -4.15 -3.46 6.85
C ASN A 408 -4.38 -2.33 7.89
N GLY A 409 -5.46 -2.41 8.68
CA GLY A 409 -5.76 -1.45 9.75
C GLY A 409 -6.42 -0.13 9.29
N THR A 410 -6.77 0.02 8.00
CA THR A 410 -7.47 1.21 7.49
C THR A 410 -8.99 1.05 7.62
N THR A 411 -9.48 0.86 8.84
CA THR A 411 -10.90 0.62 9.12
C THR A 411 -11.70 1.92 9.22
N SER A 412 -12.90 1.95 8.65
CA SER A 412 -13.79 3.12 8.75
C SER A 412 -14.48 3.24 10.11
N PHE A 413 -14.62 2.14 10.85
CA PHE A 413 -15.30 2.13 12.15
C PHE A 413 -14.39 1.58 13.25
N PRO A 414 -14.53 2.06 14.49
CA PRO A 414 -13.78 1.52 15.62
C PRO A 414 -14.15 0.05 15.86
N ASN A 415 -13.16 -0.75 16.30
CA ASN A 415 -13.29 -2.18 16.60
C ASN A 415 -13.71 -3.07 15.42
N GLN A 416 -13.49 -2.63 14.19
CA GLN A 416 -13.79 -3.42 13.00
C GLN A 416 -12.63 -4.37 12.67
N THR A 417 -12.67 -5.60 13.18
CA THR A 417 -11.66 -6.62 12.87
C THR A 417 -12.02 -7.40 11.60
N MET A 418 -11.01 -7.99 10.93
CA MET A 418 -11.23 -8.82 9.74
C MET A 418 -12.20 -9.98 10.02
N GLY A 419 -12.12 -10.61 11.21
CA GLY A 419 -13.01 -11.70 11.59
C GLY A 419 -14.48 -11.27 11.67
N VAL A 420 -14.75 -10.12 12.31
CA VAL A 420 -16.11 -9.57 12.39
C VAL A 420 -16.63 -9.21 11.00
N ALA A 421 -15.79 -8.59 10.17
CA ALA A 421 -16.15 -8.23 8.79
C ALA A 421 -16.56 -9.47 7.97
N LEU A 422 -15.80 -10.56 8.05
CA LEU A 422 -16.11 -11.81 7.34
C LEU A 422 -17.43 -12.44 7.80
N VAL A 423 -17.77 -12.37 9.08
CA VAL A 423 -19.08 -12.84 9.59
C VAL A 423 -20.22 -11.99 9.02
N VAL A 424 -20.09 -10.66 9.05
CA VAL A 424 -21.08 -9.74 8.48
C VAL A 424 -21.28 -10.00 7.00
N ILE A 425 -20.19 -10.18 6.25
CA ILE A 425 -20.20 -10.53 4.83
C ILE A 425 -20.94 -11.85 4.62
N ALA A 426 -20.60 -12.90 5.36
CA ALA A 426 -21.23 -14.22 5.21
C ALA A 426 -22.75 -14.17 5.42
N VAL A 427 -23.23 -13.42 6.42
CA VAL A 427 -24.66 -13.22 6.67
C VAL A 427 -25.34 -12.52 5.49
N HIS A 428 -24.78 -11.42 4.98
CA HIS A 428 -25.34 -10.70 3.83
C HIS A 428 -25.32 -11.55 2.55
N MET A 429 -24.24 -12.29 2.31
CA MET A 429 -24.11 -13.19 1.17
C MET A 429 -25.18 -14.29 1.21
N ALA A 430 -25.45 -14.86 2.39
CA ALA A 430 -26.54 -15.81 2.55
C ALA A 430 -27.90 -15.18 2.23
N VAL A 431 -28.17 -13.97 2.75
CA VAL A 431 -29.41 -13.24 2.44
C VAL A 431 -29.54 -12.96 0.95
N PHE A 432 -28.50 -12.45 0.28
CA PHE A 432 -28.51 -12.17 -1.17
C PHE A 432 -28.74 -13.42 -2.03
N LEU A 433 -28.13 -14.54 -1.66
CA LEU A 433 -28.31 -15.79 -2.40
C LEU A 433 -29.69 -16.39 -2.17
N LEU A 434 -30.23 -16.31 -0.94
CA LEU A 434 -31.58 -16.78 -0.63
C LEU A 434 -32.65 -15.94 -1.32
N THR A 435 -32.53 -14.61 -1.31
CA THR A 435 -33.48 -13.72 -2.01
C THR A 435 -33.39 -13.89 -3.52
N GLY A 436 -32.17 -14.00 -4.07
CA GLY A 436 -31.97 -14.28 -5.49
C GLY A 436 -32.55 -15.63 -5.91
N TRP A 437 -32.33 -16.67 -5.10
CA TRP A 437 -32.89 -18.00 -5.33
C TRP A 437 -34.41 -18.00 -5.31
N ASP A 438 -35.02 -17.37 -4.31
CA ASP A 438 -36.47 -17.29 -4.17
C ASP A 438 -37.10 -16.57 -5.38
N ALA A 439 -36.54 -15.41 -5.74
CA ALA A 439 -36.94 -14.65 -6.92
C ALA A 439 -36.78 -15.43 -8.23
N PHE A 440 -35.74 -16.25 -8.37
CA PHE A 440 -35.52 -17.06 -9.57
C PHE A 440 -36.46 -18.28 -9.64
N THR A 441 -36.75 -18.90 -8.50
CA THR A 441 -37.48 -20.18 -8.46
C THR A 441 -38.99 -20.00 -8.42
N ARG A 442 -39.52 -19.06 -7.62
CA ARG A 442 -40.96 -18.88 -7.39
C ARG A 442 -41.64 -17.91 -8.33
N ARG A 443 -40.89 -17.03 -8.98
CA ARG A 443 -41.47 -16.04 -9.89
C ARG A 443 -42.12 -16.75 -11.07
N SER A 444 -43.44 -16.61 -11.17
CA SER A 444 -44.19 -16.97 -12.37
C SER A 444 -43.77 -16.03 -13.50
N VAL A 445 -43.52 -16.60 -14.68
CA VAL A 445 -43.12 -15.88 -15.89
C VAL A 445 -44.27 -15.85 -16.87
#